data_AF-A0A2S9GCY6-F1
#
_entry.id   AF-A0A2S9GCY6-F1
#
_cell.length_a   1.000
_cell.length_b   1.000
_cell.length_c   1.000
_cell.angle_alpha   90.00
_cell.angle_beta   90.00
_cell.angle_gamma   90.00
#
_symmetry.space_group_name_H-M   'P 1'
#
loop_
_entity.id
_entity.type
_entity.pdbx_description
1 polymer ?
#
loop_
_entity_poly.entity_id
_entity_poly.type
_entity_poly.pdbx_seq_one_letter_code
_entity_poly.pdbx_strand_id
1 'polypeptide(L)'
;EKGVKSLYLVGSDYVFPQTANRIIKAYAEANGIEIKGEDYTPLGSTDFSTIINKVRTADADAVFNTLNGDSNVAFFREYKNVGLT
;
A
#
# COMPACT_ATOMS: atom_id res chain seq x y z
N GLU A 1 19.00 0.20 -8.83
CA GLU A 1 17.62 -0.09 -8.37
C GLU A 1 17.66 -1.12 -7.25
N LYS A 2 16.72 -1.08 -6.29
CA LYS A 2 16.74 -1.94 -5.08
C LYS A 2 16.31 -3.40 -5.31
N GLY A 3 16.12 -3.85 -6.55
CA GLY A 3 15.79 -5.26 -6.86
C GLY A 3 14.41 -5.72 -6.35
N VAL A 4 13.47 -4.79 -6.16
CA VAL A 4 12.08 -5.07 -5.74
C VAL A 4 11.39 -5.91 -6.81
N LYS A 5 10.85 -7.07 -6.43
CA LYS A 5 10.13 -8.02 -7.30
C LYS A 5 8.68 -8.19 -6.91
N SER A 6 8.26 -7.65 -5.77
CA SER A 6 6.88 -7.73 -5.30
C SER A 6 6.43 -6.46 -4.58
N LEU A 7 5.15 -6.10 -4.74
CA LEU A 7 4.54 -4.91 -4.16
C LEU A 7 3.22 -5.23 -3.46
N TYR A 8 2.95 -4.51 -2.36
CA TYR A 8 1.62 -4.37 -1.79
C TYR A 8 1.12 -2.93 -2.00
N LEU A 9 -0.11 -2.76 -2.46
CA LEU A 9 -0.68 -1.43 -2.74
C LEU A 9 -1.64 -1.02 -1.62
N VAL A 10 -1.50 0.20 -1.11
CA VAL A 10 -2.43 0.76 -0.11
C VAL A 10 -2.86 2.15 -0.56
N GLY A 11 -4.16 2.36 -0.77
CA GLY A 11 -4.69 3.63 -1.28
C GLY A 11 -5.90 4.17 -0.52
N SER A 12 -6.17 5.47 -0.68
CA SER A 12 -7.46 6.03 -0.25
C SER A 12 -8.54 5.70 -1.28
N ASP A 13 -9.77 5.45 -0.84
CA ASP A 13 -10.87 5.05 -1.70
C ASP A 13 -11.50 6.24 -2.43
N TYR A 14 -10.78 6.74 -3.43
CA TYR A 14 -11.28 7.71 -4.40
C TYR A 14 -10.53 7.62 -5.74
N VAL A 15 -10.89 8.47 -6.70
CA VAL A 15 -10.45 8.32 -8.10
C VAL A 15 -8.93 8.36 -8.29
N PHE A 16 -8.19 9.14 -7.51
CA PHE A 16 -6.74 9.28 -7.70
C PHE A 16 -5.98 7.99 -7.35
N PRO A 17 -6.09 7.41 -6.14
CA PRO A 17 -5.39 6.16 -5.81
C PRO A 17 -5.82 4.99 -6.67
N GLN A 18 -7.10 4.91 -7.05
CA GLN A 18 -7.57 3.88 -7.96
C GLN A 18 -6.90 3.99 -9.35
N THR A 19 -6.76 5.21 -9.87
CA THR A 19 -6.10 5.44 -11.17
C THR A 19 -4.59 5.21 -11.09
N ALA A 20 -3.95 5.70 -10.04
CA ALA A 20 -2.53 5.50 -9.80
C ALA A 20 -2.20 4.01 -9.69
N ASN A 21 -2.94 3.26 -8.87
CA ASN A 21 -2.72 1.82 -8.70
C ASN A 21 -2.96 1.03 -9.99
N ARG A 22 -3.91 1.42 -10.85
CA ARG A 22 -4.07 0.79 -12.18
C ARG A 22 -2.81 0.93 -13.03
N ILE A 23 -2.21 2.13 -13.05
CA ILE A 23 -0.96 2.40 -13.77
C ILE A 23 0.19 1.59 -13.15
N ILE A 24 0.28 1.54 -11.82
CA ILE A 24 1.30 0.78 -11.09
C ILE A 24 1.18 -0.72 -11.42
N LYS A 25 -0.03 -1.27 -11.46
CA LYS A 25 -0.25 -2.69 -11.82
C LYS A 25 0.19 -2.99 -13.25
N ALA A 26 -0.15 -2.12 -14.20
CA ALA A 26 0.31 -2.26 -15.58
C ALA A 26 1.84 -2.18 -15.69
N TYR A 27 2.47 -1.27 -14.94
CA TYR A 27 3.93 -1.19 -14.86
C TYR A 27 4.54 -2.45 -14.24
N ALA A 28 3.93 -2.95 -13.15
CA ALA A 28 4.39 -4.13 -12.44
C ALA A 28 4.34 -5.37 -13.34
N GLU A 29 3.24 -5.57 -14.06
CA GLU A 29 3.09 -6.63 -15.05
C GLU A 29 4.16 -6.56 -16.15
N ALA A 30 4.41 -5.37 -16.72
CA ALA A 30 5.41 -5.17 -17.76
C ALA A 30 6.86 -5.41 -17.29
N ASN A 31 7.13 -5.36 -15.98
CA ASN A 31 8.46 -5.48 -15.40
C ASN A 31 8.63 -6.75 -14.54
N GLY A 32 7.67 -7.68 -14.55
CA GLY A 32 7.74 -8.92 -13.78
C GLY A 32 7.72 -8.70 -12.26
N ILE A 33 7.02 -7.65 -11.81
CA ILE A 33 6.81 -7.34 -10.39
C ILE A 33 5.45 -7.91 -9.98
N GLU A 34 5.42 -8.75 -8.96
CA GLU A 34 4.20 -9.37 -8.44
C GLU A 34 3.43 -8.41 -7.53
N ILE A 35 2.11 -8.32 -7.70
CA ILE A 35 1.24 -7.59 -6.76
C ILE A 35 0.71 -8.58 -5.73
N LYS A 36 1.24 -8.51 -4.50
CA LYS A 36 0.87 -9.39 -3.37
C LYS A 36 -0.46 -9.01 -2.71
N GLY A 37 -0.94 -7.80 -2.96
CA GLY A 37 -2.24 -7.35 -2.46
C GLY A 37 -2.49 -5.88 -2.75
N GLU A 38 -3.75 -5.50 -2.58
CA GLU A 38 -4.24 -4.14 -2.77
C GLU A 38 -5.41 -3.90 -1.82
N ASP A 39 -5.30 -2.88 -0.97
CA ASP A 39 -6.40 -2.44 -0.10
C ASP A 39 -6.66 -0.95 -0.27
N TYR A 40 -7.94 -0.60 -0.11
CA TYR A 40 -8.40 0.77 -0.09
C TYR A 40 -9.09 1.07 1.24
N THR A 41 -8.97 2.30 1.70
CA THR A 41 -9.68 2.80 2.88
C THR A 41 -10.35 4.14 2.60
N PRO A 42 -11.55 4.41 3.14
CA PRO A 42 -12.17 5.73 3.02
C PRO A 42 -11.25 6.87 3.49
N LEU A 43 -11.45 8.06 2.93
CA LEU A 43 -10.76 9.26 3.41
C LEU A 43 -11.14 9.55 4.87
N GLY A 44 -10.15 9.90 5.69
CA GLY A 44 -10.35 10.18 7.11
C GLY A 44 -10.33 8.94 8.01
N SER A 45 -10.20 7.73 7.45
CA SER A 45 -9.98 6.52 8.24
C SER A 45 -8.69 6.62 9.05
N THR A 46 -8.75 6.17 10.31
CA THR A 46 -7.61 6.17 11.25
C THR A 46 -7.25 4.81 11.82
N ASP A 47 -8.08 3.78 11.63
CA ASP A 47 -7.77 2.40 12.03
C ASP A 47 -7.18 1.65 10.83
N PHE A 48 -5.90 1.29 10.93
CA PHE A 48 -5.16 0.58 9.90
C PHE A 48 -4.72 -0.82 10.33
N SER A 49 -5.18 -1.30 11.48
CA SER A 49 -4.74 -2.55 12.10
C SER A 49 -4.90 -3.75 11.16
N THR A 50 -6.04 -3.83 10.47
CA THR A 50 -6.35 -4.88 9.50
C THR A 50 -5.44 -4.79 8.26
N ILE A 51 -5.28 -3.60 7.69
CA ILE A 51 -4.45 -3.39 6.49
C ILE A 51 -2.98 -3.69 6.80
N ILE A 52 -2.48 -3.23 7.95
CA ILE A 52 -1.10 -3.48 8.38
C ILE A 52 -0.85 -4.96 8.62
N ASN A 53 -1.81 -5.67 9.21
CA ASN A 53 -1.69 -7.12 9.36
C ASN A 53 -1.58 -7.80 7.98
N LYS A 54 -2.40 -7.41 7.01
CA LYS A 54 -2.32 -7.95 5.64
C LYS A 54 -0.98 -7.64 4.99
N VAL A 55 -0.52 -6.38 5.06
CA VAL A 55 0.79 -5.94 4.55
C VAL A 55 1.92 -6.77 5.16
N ARG A 56 1.91 -6.99 6.48
CA ARG A 56 2.92 -7.81 7.16
C ARG A 56 2.90 -9.26 6.70
N THR A 57 1.71 -9.83 6.48
CA THR A 57 1.58 -11.23 6.06
C THR A 57 1.81 -11.45 4.56
N ALA A 58 1.74 -10.39 3.76
CA ALA A 58 1.87 -10.48 2.32
C ALA A 58 3.31 -10.73 1.84
N ASP A 59 4.30 -10.50 2.72
CA ASP A 59 5.73 -10.71 2.44
C ASP A 59 6.16 -10.06 1.11
N ALA A 60 5.68 -8.84 0.86
CA ALA A 60 6.05 -8.05 -0.31
C ALA A 60 7.36 -7.31 -0.05
N ASP A 61 8.20 -7.19 -1.08
CA ASP A 61 9.49 -6.47 -0.99
C ASP A 61 9.28 -4.99 -0.67
N ALA A 62 8.16 -4.40 -1.09
CA ALA A 62 7.81 -3.02 -0.77
C ALA A 62 6.29 -2.78 -0.71
N VAL A 63 5.92 -1.71 0.00
CA VAL A 63 4.56 -1.18 0.06
C VAL A 63 4.50 0.12 -0.75
N PHE A 64 3.61 0.18 -1.72
CA PHE A 64 3.33 1.40 -2.48
C PHE A 64 2.13 2.10 -1.85
N ASN A 65 2.38 3.25 -1.22
CA ASN A 65 1.37 4.04 -0.52
C ASN A 65 0.82 5.17 -1.42
N THR A 66 -0.50 5.17 -1.61
CA THR A 66 -1.29 6.23 -2.26
C THR A 66 -2.38 6.76 -1.32
N LEU A 67 -2.15 6.69 0.01
CA LEU A 67 -3.04 7.27 1.03
C LEU A 67 -2.85 8.79 1.11
N ASN A 68 -3.94 9.51 1.36
CA ASN A 68 -3.92 10.97 1.42
C ASN A 68 -4.46 11.51 2.76
N GLY A 69 -4.04 12.74 3.10
CA GLY A 69 -4.51 13.45 4.29
C GLY A 69 -4.21 12.72 5.60
N ASP A 70 -5.14 12.82 6.55
CA ASP A 70 -5.00 12.25 7.90
C ASP A 70 -4.82 10.73 7.90
N SER A 71 -5.41 10.05 6.92
CA SER A 71 -5.27 8.61 6.72
C SER A 71 -3.81 8.20 6.50
N ASN A 72 -3.01 9.03 5.82
CA ASN A 72 -1.59 8.73 5.62
C ASN A 72 -0.79 8.82 6.94
N VAL A 73 -1.10 9.83 7.78
CA VAL A 73 -0.46 10.00 9.09
C VAL A 73 -0.79 8.85 10.03
N ALA A 74 -2.07 8.44 10.07
CA ALA A 74 -2.52 7.31 10.88
C ALA A 74 -1.87 6.00 10.44
N PHE A 75 -1.82 5.72 9.13
CA PHE A 75 -1.16 4.53 8.59
C PHE A 75 0.30 4.43 9.03
N PHE A 76 1.10 5.49 8.80
CA PHE A 76 2.53 5.45 9.17
C PHE A 76 2.77 5.36 10.68
N ARG A 77 1.88 5.93 11.50
CA ARG A 77 1.95 5.79 12.96
C ARG A 77 1.81 4.32 13.35
N GLU A 78 0.78 3.65 12.88
CA GLU A 78 0.57 2.24 13.19
C GLU A 78 1.63 1.33 12.55
N TYR A 79 2.06 1.63 11.32
CA TYR A 79 3.10 0.92 10.60
C TYR A 79 4.41 0.89 11.40
N LYS A 80 4.80 2.03 11.97
CA LYS A 80 5.95 2.13 12.87
C LYS A 80 5.74 1.39 14.19
N ASN A 81 4.53 1.46 14.77
CA ASN A 81 4.23 0.80 16.05
C ASN A 81 4.38 -0.73 16.00
N VAL A 82 4.19 -1.34 14.83
CA VAL A 82 4.40 -2.78 14.62
C VAL A 82 5.83 -3.15 14.18
N GLY A 83 6.76 -2.18 14.20
CA GLY A 83 8.18 -2.41 13.89
C GLY A 83 8.53 -2.52 12.42
N LEU A 84 7.65 -2.08 11.51
CA LEU A 84 7.95 -2.02 10.08
C LEU A 84 8.68 -0.71 9.76
N THR A 85 9.99 -0.77 9.48
CA THR A 85 10.84 0.30 8.90
C THR A 85 12.16 -0.26 8.38
#